data_AF-A0A1F7N635-F1
#
_entry.id   AF-A0A1F7N635-F1
#
_cell.length_a   1.000
_cell.length_b   1.000
_cell.length_c   1.000
_cell.angle_alpha   90.00
_cell.angle_beta   90.00
_cell.angle_gamma   90.00
#
_symmetry.space_group_name_H-M   'P 1'
#
loop_
_entity.id
_entity.type
_entity.pdbx_description
1 polymer ?
#
loop_
_entity_poly.entity_id
_entity_poly.type
_entity_poly.pdbx_seq_one_letter_code
_entity_poly.pdbx_strand_id
1 'polypeptide(L)'
;MVTVGLVIFVISVCLLFSSRVAGEEWSEARISRLPDSAFAVVEIVPDGRKLRPLPHHDETGAVDLPHLRAARSHVGQVKWLDPLNAAAARRHLDEDWRELKGWPRR
;
A
#
# COMPACT_ATOMS: atom_id res chain seq x y z
N MET A 1 -36.75 -1.30 -30.64
CA MET A 1 -36.70 -1.84 -29.27
C MET A 1 -35.59 -2.89 -29.04
N VAL A 2 -34.83 -3.32 -30.07
CA VAL A 2 -33.80 -4.36 -29.95
C VAL A 2 -32.42 -3.82 -29.52
N THR A 3 -32.14 -2.55 -29.84
CA THR A 3 -30.85 -1.88 -29.60
C THR A 3 -30.59 -1.54 -28.12
N VAL A 4 -31.62 -1.17 -27.35
CA VAL A 4 -31.47 -0.81 -25.93
C VAL A 4 -31.22 -2.06 -25.07
N GLY A 5 -31.89 -3.17 -25.37
CA GLY A 5 -31.71 -4.43 -24.64
C GLY A 5 -30.32 -5.04 -24.83
N LEU A 6 -29.77 -4.95 -26.04
CA LEU A 6 -28.41 -5.43 -26.34
C LEU A 6 -27.34 -4.61 -25.61
N VAL A 7 -27.51 -3.29 -25.53
CA VAL A 7 -26.59 -2.39 -24.82
C VAL A 7 -26.60 -2.67 -23.31
N ILE A 8 -27.78 -2.86 -22.71
CA ILE A 8 -27.90 -3.19 -21.27
C ILE A 8 -27.30 -4.56 -20.96
N PHE A 9 -27.47 -5.54 -21.86
CA PHE A 9 -26.89 -6.87 -21.72
C PHE A 9 -25.36 -6.82 -21.79
N VAL A 10 -24.78 -6.09 -22.76
CA VAL A 10 -23.33 -5.92 -22.88
C VAL A 10 -22.74 -5.19 -21.66
N ILE A 11 -23.40 -4.14 -21.16
CA ILE A 11 -22.96 -3.42 -19.95
C ILE A 11 -23.03 -4.32 -18.71
N SER A 12 -24.13 -5.09 -18.54
CA SER A 12 -24.27 -6.03 -17.42
C SER A 12 -23.22 -7.13 -17.46
N VAL A 13 -22.89 -7.65 -18.64
CA VAL A 13 -21.83 -8.63 -18.84
C VAL A 13 -20.47 -8.02 -18.49
N CYS A 14 -20.16 -6.80 -18.93
CA CYS A 14 -18.89 -6.13 -18.58
C CYS A 14 -18.72 -5.86 -17.08
N LEU A 15 -19.81 -5.60 -16.33
CA LEU A 15 -19.76 -5.41 -14.89
C LEU A 15 -19.45 -6.71 -14.12
N LEU A 16 -19.74 -7.88 -14.70
CA LEU A 16 -19.43 -9.19 -14.09
C LEU A 16 -17.96 -9.61 -14.27
N PHE A 17 -17.21 -8.97 -15.17
CA PHE A 17 -15.80 -9.25 -15.43
C PHE A 17 -14.84 -8.25 -14.77
N SER A 18 -15.23 -7.60 -13.66
CA SER A 18 -14.26 -6.89 -12.81
C SER A 18 -13.34 -7.89 -12.14
N SER A 19 -12.28 -8.31 -12.84
CA SER A 19 -11.17 -9.05 -12.25
C SER A 19 -10.59 -8.18 -11.15
N ARG A 20 -10.78 -8.57 -9.89
CA ARG A 20 -10.00 -7.98 -8.80
C ARG A 20 -8.55 -8.32 -9.09
N VAL A 21 -7.75 -7.34 -9.51
CA VAL A 21 -6.29 -7.43 -9.39
C VAL A 21 -6.01 -7.46 -7.90
N ALA A 22 -6.02 -8.66 -7.32
CA ALA A 22 -5.52 -8.87 -5.97
C ALA A 22 -4.00 -8.70 -6.08
N GLY A 23 -3.46 -7.67 -5.42
CA GLY A 23 -2.03 -7.67 -5.11
C GLY A 23 -1.70 -8.95 -4.35
N GLU A 24 -0.47 -9.46 -4.50
CA GLU A 24 -0.06 -10.69 -3.83
C GLU A 24 -0.31 -10.60 -2.33
N GLU A 25 -0.95 -11.60 -1.74
CA GLU A 25 -1.27 -11.57 -0.31
C GLU A 25 0.03 -11.75 0.51
N TRP A 26 0.42 -10.71 1.25
CA TRP A 26 1.60 -10.77 2.10
C TRP A 26 1.30 -11.53 3.39
N SER A 27 1.78 -12.78 3.48
CA SER A 27 1.70 -13.55 4.72
C SER A 27 2.53 -12.93 5.84
N GLU A 28 2.12 -13.13 7.09
CA GLU A 28 2.90 -12.73 8.28
C GLU A 28 4.34 -13.26 8.23
N ALA A 29 4.52 -14.51 7.77
CA ALA A 29 5.84 -15.12 7.60
C ALA A 29 6.70 -14.35 6.58
N ARG A 30 6.11 -13.87 5.49
CA ARG A 30 6.78 -13.02 4.50
C ARG A 30 7.15 -11.67 5.10
N ILE A 31 6.17 -10.96 5.67
CA ILE A 31 6.37 -9.63 6.28
C ILE A 31 7.47 -9.67 7.34
N SER A 32 7.51 -10.73 8.16
CA SER A 32 8.52 -10.86 9.21
C SER A 32 9.96 -10.85 8.70
N ARG A 33 10.20 -11.34 7.46
CA ARG A 33 11.51 -11.45 6.81
C ARG A 33 11.92 -10.20 6.03
N LEU A 34 10.99 -9.27 5.80
CA LEU A 34 11.31 -8.03 5.10
C LEU A 34 12.32 -7.19 5.90
N PRO A 35 13.25 -6.50 5.22
CA PRO A 35 14.18 -5.57 5.86
C PRO A 35 13.42 -4.36 6.41
N ASP A 36 14.04 -3.64 7.35
CA ASP A 36 13.46 -2.42 7.94
C ASP A 36 13.12 -1.36 6.87
N SER A 37 13.88 -1.31 5.77
CA SER A 37 13.65 -0.39 4.65
C SER A 37 12.32 -0.63 3.91
N ALA A 38 11.67 -1.79 4.12
CA ALA A 38 10.38 -2.07 3.49
C ALA A 38 9.19 -1.39 4.20
N PHE A 39 9.42 -0.73 5.32
CA PHE A 39 8.39 -0.14 6.17
C PHE A 39 8.52 1.38 6.21
N ALA A 40 7.38 2.07 6.38
CA ALA A 40 7.38 3.52 6.32
C ALA A 40 8.21 4.19 7.44
N VAL A 41 8.15 3.61 8.64
CA VAL A 41 8.95 3.96 9.82
C VAL A 41 9.11 2.70 10.67
N VAL A 42 10.23 2.58 11.38
CA VAL A 42 10.45 1.55 12.40
C VAL A 42 10.54 2.20 13.77
N GLU A 43 9.66 1.80 14.70
CA GLU A 43 9.69 2.26 16.08
C GLU A 43 10.31 1.20 17.00
N ILE A 44 11.06 1.63 18.01
CA ILE A 44 11.60 0.74 19.04
C ILE A 44 10.78 0.94 20.31
N VAL A 45 10.11 -0.10 20.78
CA VAL A 45 9.39 -0.05 22.06
C VAL A 45 10.36 -0.19 23.24
N PRO A 46 9.97 0.21 24.47
CA PRO A 46 10.88 0.20 25.62
C PRO A 46 11.52 -1.16 25.95
N ASP A 47 10.91 -2.26 25.53
CA ASP A 47 11.45 -3.63 25.70
C ASP A 47 12.46 -4.05 24.61
N GLY A 48 12.77 -3.14 23.68
CA GLY A 48 13.73 -3.35 22.59
C GLY A 48 13.15 -3.98 21.33
N ARG A 49 11.86 -4.37 21.30
CA ARG A 49 11.23 -4.89 20.08
C ARG A 49 11.01 -3.79 19.04
N LYS A 50 11.03 -4.18 17.77
CA LYS A 50 10.73 -3.31 16.62
C LYS A 50 9.24 -3.39 16.27
N LEU A 51 8.58 -2.25 16.18
CA LEU A 51 7.30 -2.10 15.49
C LEU A 51 7.58 -1.64 14.07
N ARG A 52 7.12 -2.41 13.10
CA ARG A 52 7.35 -2.20 11.68
C ARG A 52 6.01 -2.08 10.96
N PRO A 53 5.28 -0.96 11.09
CA PRO A 53 3.99 -0.77 10.44
C PRO A 53 4.14 -0.41 8.95
N LEU A 54 3.07 -0.68 8.19
CA LEU A 54 2.92 -0.23 6.79
C LEU A 54 4.04 -0.71 5.85
N PRO A 55 4.20 -2.04 5.69
CA PRO A 55 5.14 -2.59 4.73
C PRO A 55 4.66 -2.27 3.31
N HIS A 56 5.57 -1.85 2.43
CA HIS A 56 5.23 -1.46 1.05
C HIS A 56 6.38 -1.60 0.04
N HIS A 57 7.55 -2.11 0.45
CA HIS A 57 8.57 -2.58 -0.50
C HIS A 57 8.66 -4.11 -0.47
N ASP A 58 8.93 -4.72 -1.61
CA ASP A 58 9.09 -6.17 -1.75
C ASP A 58 10.45 -6.67 -1.24
N GLU A 59 10.73 -7.98 -1.39
CA GLU A 59 12.00 -8.57 -0.94
C GLU A 59 13.23 -8.03 -1.67
N THR A 60 13.05 -7.42 -2.84
CA THR A 60 14.12 -6.79 -3.61
C THR A 60 14.35 -5.33 -3.21
N GLY A 61 13.47 -4.78 -2.37
CA GLY A 61 13.45 -3.36 -1.99
C GLY A 61 12.74 -2.48 -3.01
N ALA A 62 12.02 -3.05 -3.98
CA ALA A 62 11.21 -2.27 -4.91
C ALA A 62 9.89 -1.88 -4.27
N VAL A 63 9.39 -0.69 -4.59
CA VAL A 63 8.06 -0.23 -4.16
C VAL A 63 6.98 -1.11 -4.79
N ASP A 64 6.19 -1.77 -3.95
CA ASP A 64 5.00 -2.53 -4.35
C ASP A 64 3.79 -1.57 -4.39
N LEU A 65 3.26 -1.30 -5.58
CA LEU A 65 2.18 -0.33 -5.78
C LEU A 65 0.87 -0.68 -5.02
N PRO A 66 0.35 -1.92 -5.08
CA PRO A 66 -0.75 -2.34 -4.22
C PRO A 66 -0.53 -2.04 -2.74
N HIS A 67 0.63 -2.40 -2.20
CA HIS A 67 0.93 -2.23 -0.78
C HIS A 67 1.20 -0.77 -0.41
N LEU A 68 1.82 0.02 -1.29
CA LEU A 68 1.97 1.47 -1.10
C LEU A 68 0.59 2.17 -1.03
N ARG A 69 -0.35 1.77 -1.88
CA ARG A 69 -1.73 2.32 -1.84
C ARG A 69 -2.40 1.98 -0.50
N ALA A 70 -2.30 0.74 -0.06
CA ALA A 70 -2.84 0.31 1.24
C ALA A 70 -2.16 1.04 2.40
N ALA A 71 -0.83 1.17 2.39
CA ALA A 71 -0.09 1.89 3.41
C ALA A 71 -0.57 3.35 3.55
N ARG A 72 -0.75 4.04 2.41
CA ARG A 72 -1.23 5.44 2.38
C ARG A 72 -2.64 5.61 2.93
N SER A 73 -3.54 4.65 2.71
CA SER A 73 -4.90 4.69 3.27
C SER A 73 -4.94 4.37 4.77
N HIS A 74 -4.01 3.55 5.27
CA HIS A 74 -4.00 3.11 6.67
C HIS A 74 -3.11 3.92 7.61
N VAL A 75 -2.18 4.75 7.11
CA VAL A 75 -1.24 5.48 7.98
C VAL A 75 -1.89 6.40 9.01
N GLY A 76 -3.11 6.89 8.76
CA GLY A 76 -3.90 7.66 9.75
C GLY A 76 -4.59 6.80 10.82
N GLN A 77 -4.59 5.48 10.66
CA GLN A 77 -5.19 4.50 11.57
C GLN A 77 -4.14 3.81 12.45
N VAL A 78 -2.85 3.94 12.13
CA VAL A 78 -1.75 3.39 12.92
C VAL A 78 -1.64 4.14 14.24
N LYS A 79 -1.53 3.40 15.34
CA LYS A 79 -1.21 3.94 16.67
C LYS A 79 0.30 4.06 16.80
N TRP A 80 0.81 5.27 16.57
CA TRP A 80 2.23 5.59 16.68
C TRP A 80 2.66 5.72 18.14
N LEU A 81 3.86 5.24 18.47
CA LEU A 81 4.47 5.48 19.78
C LEU A 81 4.95 6.93 19.88
N ASP A 82 5.66 7.42 18.86
CA ASP A 82 6.01 8.83 18.71
C ASP A 82 5.06 9.50 17.70
N PRO A 83 4.29 10.54 18.11
CA PRO A 83 3.45 11.30 17.18
C PRO A 83 4.19 11.87 15.96
N LEU A 84 5.49 12.16 16.06
CA LEU A 84 6.31 12.64 14.94
C LEU A 84 6.49 11.57 13.85
N ASN A 85 6.42 10.28 14.22
CA ASN A 85 6.52 9.17 13.27
C ASN A 85 5.32 9.10 12.34
N ALA A 86 4.14 9.57 12.76
CA ALA A 86 2.97 9.67 11.88
C ALA A 86 3.25 10.60 10.69
N ALA A 87 3.86 11.77 10.96
CA ALA A 87 4.21 12.74 9.94
C ALA A 87 5.38 12.25 9.07
N ALA A 88 6.37 11.58 9.66
CA ALA A 88 7.48 10.97 8.93
C ALA A 88 7.00 9.86 7.98
N ALA A 89 6.16 8.95 8.46
CA ALA A 89 5.57 7.88 7.66
C ALA A 89 4.74 8.44 6.50
N ARG A 90 3.90 9.46 6.76
CA ARG A 90 3.14 10.14 5.70
C ARG A 90 4.07 10.69 4.62
N ARG A 91 5.11 11.43 5.02
CA ARG A 91 6.07 12.04 4.09
C ARG A 91 6.76 10.98 3.24
N HIS A 92 7.26 9.92 3.86
CA HIS A 92 7.93 8.82 3.18
C HIS A 92 7.02 8.17 2.13
N LEU A 93 5.79 7.81 2.50
CA LEU A 93 4.82 7.21 1.56
C LEU A 93 4.43 8.15 0.40
N ASP A 94 4.41 9.47 0.63
CA ASP A 94 4.13 10.45 -0.41
C ASP A 94 5.34 10.68 -1.33
N GLU A 95 6.57 10.50 -0.85
CA GLU A 95 7.81 10.50 -1.64
C GLU A 95 7.84 9.30 -2.58
N ASP A 96 7.65 8.08 -2.06
CA ASP A 96 7.60 6.86 -2.86
C ASP A 96 6.49 6.91 -3.92
N TRP A 97 5.34 7.49 -3.57
CA TRP A 97 4.27 7.70 -4.56
C TRP A 97 4.67 8.65 -5.67
N ARG A 98 5.33 9.77 -5.34
CA ARG A 98 5.80 10.74 -6.34
C ARG A 98 6.82 10.10 -7.27
N GLU A 99 7.76 9.35 -6.72
CA GLU A 99 8.80 8.66 -7.47
C GLU A 99 8.23 7.63 -8.42
N LEU A 100 7.31 6.79 -7.93
CA LEU A 100 6.63 5.78 -8.74
C LEU A 100 5.81 6.42 -9.88
N LYS A 101 5.24 7.61 -9.66
CA LYS A 101 4.50 8.37 -10.69
C LYS A 101 5.40 9.24 -11.58
N GLY A 102 6.71 9.24 -11.37
CA GLY A 102 7.68 10.02 -12.16
C GLY A 102 7.62 11.53 -11.91
N TRP A 103 7.16 11.97 -10.73
CA TRP A 103 7.12 13.39 -10.40
C TRP A 103 8.53 13.91 -10.03
N PRO A 104 8.99 15.05 -10.57
CA PRO A 104 10.33 15.58 -10.27
C PRO A 104 10.44 16.02 -8.81
N ARG A 105 11.54 15.64 -8.14
CA ARG A 105 11.89 16.17 -6.80
C ARG A 105 12.22 17.66 -6.97
N ARG A 106 11.49 18.52 -6.26
CA ARG A 106 11.71 19.98 -6.24
C ARG A 106 12.83 20.36 -5.31
#